data_AF-A0A949XVA4-F1
#
_entry.id   AF-A0A949XVA4-F1
#
_cell.length_a   1.000
_cell.length_b   1.000
_cell.length_c   1.000
_cell.angle_alpha   90.00
_cell.angle_beta   90.00
_cell.angle_gamma   90.00
#
_symmetry.space_group_name_H-M   'P 1'
#
loop_
_entity.id
_entity.type
_entity.pdbx_description
1 polymer ?
#
loop_
_entity_poly.entity_id
_entity_poly.type
_entity_poly.pdbx_seq_one_letter_code
_entity_poly.pdbx_strand_id
1 'polypeptide(L)'
;MHPRPHALRLRVTPLLLLAAGCTEPRNVGNLNPSMGPAPPIETTDASQPAPGPKPEPSQSGIIGQRTTDIRRAEPELQKGARIATTRITATDPVTLPGNAYVTMIGRTSILQIEEAMRLFQAMNDRYPKDYDEFMTEIIKANNIALPKLPDDQEYGYDEKEHTLIILRPRRVGTTHHP
;
A
#
# COMPACT_ATOMS: atom_id res chain seq x y z
N MET A 1 71.76 -2.71 2.84
CA MET A 1 71.82 -2.89 4.30
C MET A 1 70.43 -2.66 4.89
N HIS A 2 69.77 -3.73 5.37
CA HIS A 2 68.76 -3.70 6.46
C HIS A 2 69.51 -4.01 7.78
N PRO A 3 68.95 -3.96 9.02
CA PRO A 3 67.53 -3.83 9.47
C PRO A 3 67.35 -2.83 10.68
N ARG A 4 66.16 -2.51 11.19
CA ARG A 4 65.42 -3.25 12.25
C ARG A 4 64.09 -2.56 12.64
N PRO A 5 63.17 -3.29 13.30
CA PRO A 5 61.73 -3.14 13.14
C PRO A 5 61.04 -2.47 14.34
N HIS A 6 59.99 -1.69 14.07
CA HIS A 6 59.03 -1.30 15.10
C HIS A 6 57.98 -2.41 15.26
N ALA A 7 58.12 -3.17 16.34
CA ALA A 7 57.13 -4.12 16.82
C ALA A 7 55.96 -3.37 17.46
N LEU A 8 54.89 -3.11 16.69
CA LEU A 8 53.63 -2.65 17.24
C LEU A 8 52.80 -3.88 17.63
N ARG A 9 52.81 -4.20 18.94
CA ARG A 9 52.02 -5.29 19.51
C ARG A 9 50.53 -4.93 19.47
N LEU A 10 49.81 -5.47 18.48
CA LEU A 10 48.36 -5.42 18.40
C LEU A 10 47.76 -6.28 19.52
N ARG A 11 47.26 -5.66 20.60
CA ARG A 11 46.44 -6.35 21.60
C ARG A 11 45.03 -6.49 21.03
N VAL A 12 44.72 -7.67 20.48
CA VAL A 12 43.36 -8.08 20.14
C VAL A 12 42.67 -8.49 21.45
N THR A 13 41.76 -7.65 21.93
CA THR A 13 40.86 -7.99 23.04
C THR A 13 39.56 -8.55 22.45
N PRO A 14 39.20 -9.83 22.70
CA PRO A 14 37.91 -10.35 22.28
C PRO A 14 36.83 -9.85 23.25
N LEU A 15 35.91 -9.02 22.75
CA LEU A 15 34.69 -8.66 23.47
C LEU A 15 33.68 -9.80 23.28
N LEU A 16 33.62 -10.68 24.28
CA LEU A 16 32.65 -11.76 24.39
C LEU A 16 31.26 -11.15 24.71
N LEU A 17 30.37 -11.02 23.71
CA LEU A 17 28.97 -10.69 23.97
C LEU A 17 28.22 -11.95 24.44
N LEU A 18 27.77 -11.91 25.70
CA LEU A 18 26.90 -12.92 26.31
C LEU A 18 25.54 -12.96 25.61
N ALA A 19 25.16 -14.15 25.12
CA ALA A 19 23.80 -14.47 24.73
C ALA A 19 22.94 -14.62 26.00
N ALA A 20 22.15 -13.60 26.33
CA ALA A 20 21.01 -13.75 27.22
C ALA A 20 19.83 -14.28 26.41
N GLY A 21 19.70 -15.61 26.34
CA GLY A 21 18.47 -16.27 25.93
C GLY A 21 17.42 -16.08 27.03
N CYS A 22 16.49 -15.15 26.83
CA CYS A 22 15.27 -15.09 27.63
C CYS A 22 14.29 -16.16 27.13
N THR A 23 14.19 -17.22 27.93
CA THR A 23 13.19 -18.29 27.85
C THR A 23 11.80 -17.72 28.13
N GLU A 24 10.90 -17.74 27.15
CA GLU A 24 9.51 -17.30 27.33
C GLU A 24 8.62 -18.51 27.67
N PRO A 25 7.94 -18.53 28.83
CA PRO A 25 7.09 -19.66 29.22
C PRO A 25 5.77 -19.66 28.46
N ARG A 26 5.47 -20.77 27.78
CA ARG A 26 4.17 -21.05 27.17
C ARG A 26 3.15 -21.35 28.27
N ASN A 27 2.12 -20.51 28.39
CA ASN A 27 0.97 -20.77 29.25
C ASN A 27 -0.14 -21.47 28.44
N VAL A 28 -0.45 -22.71 28.79
CA VAL A 28 -1.61 -23.47 28.31
C VAL A 28 -2.46 -23.87 29.50
N GLY A 29 -3.78 -23.68 29.40
CA GLY A 29 -4.76 -24.48 30.14
C GLY A 29 -5.48 -23.81 31.31
N ASN A 30 -6.64 -23.21 31.01
CA ASN A 30 -7.98 -23.46 31.59
C ASN A 30 -8.12 -23.75 33.10
N LEU A 31 -9.03 -23.00 33.77
CA LEU A 31 -10.16 -23.51 34.58
C LEU A 31 -10.79 -22.36 35.41
N ASN A 32 -12.08 -22.10 35.15
CA ASN A 32 -12.97 -21.26 35.97
C ASN A 32 -13.68 -22.17 37.01
N PRO A 33 -13.98 -21.74 38.25
CA PRO A 33 -15.40 -21.47 38.58
C PRO A 33 -15.68 -20.40 39.67
N SER A 34 -16.65 -19.53 39.38
CA SER A 34 -17.87 -19.16 40.15
C SER A 34 -17.86 -19.00 41.69
N MET A 35 -18.24 -17.80 42.19
CA MET A 35 -19.41 -17.54 43.11
C MET A 35 -19.59 -16.00 43.37
N GLY A 36 -20.83 -15.48 43.36
CA GLY A 36 -21.23 -14.02 43.34
C GLY A 36 -21.29 -13.28 44.70
N PRO A 37 -22.22 -12.30 45.00
CA PRO A 37 -23.13 -11.45 44.20
C PRO A 37 -22.92 -9.90 44.38
N ALA A 38 -23.65 -9.07 43.64
CA ALA A 38 -23.51 -7.59 43.49
C ALA A 38 -24.12 -6.71 44.63
N PRO A 39 -23.89 -5.37 44.59
CA PRO A 39 -25.05 -4.47 44.47
C PRO A 39 -24.92 -3.42 43.33
N PRO A 40 -26.05 -2.82 42.92
CA PRO A 40 -26.18 -1.98 41.73
C PRO A 40 -26.00 -0.49 42.05
N ILE A 41 -25.50 0.29 41.09
CA ILE A 41 -25.86 1.72 40.99
C ILE A 41 -26.21 2.02 39.54
N GLU A 42 -27.48 2.35 39.36
CA GLU A 42 -28.09 2.87 38.15
C GLU A 42 -27.71 4.34 37.91
N THR A 43 -27.67 4.68 36.62
CA THR A 43 -28.07 5.95 35.98
C THR A 43 -27.39 7.27 36.39
N THR A 44 -26.64 7.83 35.44
CA THR A 44 -26.88 9.11 34.72
C THR A 44 -25.58 9.35 33.92
N ASP A 45 -25.57 9.57 32.62
CA ASP A 45 -26.29 10.61 31.91
C ASP A 45 -26.37 10.26 30.41
N ALA A 46 -27.51 10.58 29.81
CA ALA A 46 -27.80 10.40 28.41
C ALA A 46 -27.09 11.47 27.58
N SER A 47 -25.91 11.16 27.04
CA SER A 47 -25.43 11.85 25.85
C SER A 47 -25.93 11.12 24.61
N GLN A 48 -27.09 11.54 24.12
CA GLN A 48 -27.52 11.26 22.75
C GLN A 48 -26.42 11.71 21.79
N PRO A 49 -25.86 10.83 20.94
CA PRO A 49 -25.06 11.29 19.82
C PRO A 49 -25.98 12.08 18.90
N ALA A 50 -25.68 13.36 18.71
CA ALA A 50 -26.28 14.19 17.69
C ALA A 50 -26.26 13.45 16.33
N PRO A 51 -27.26 13.65 15.45
CA PRO A 51 -27.32 12.97 14.16
C PRO A 51 -26.01 13.18 13.41
N GLY A 52 -25.24 12.09 13.28
CA GLY A 52 -23.99 12.13 12.53
C GLY A 52 -24.25 12.61 11.11
N PRO A 53 -23.30 13.32 10.48
CA PRO A 53 -23.40 13.66 9.08
C PRO A 53 -23.69 12.39 8.28
N LYS A 54 -24.74 12.49 7.47
CA LYS A 54 -25.24 11.45 6.57
C LYS A 54 -24.04 10.76 5.90
N PRO A 55 -23.91 9.42 5.96
CA PRO A 55 -22.82 8.73 5.30
C PRO A 55 -22.88 9.05 3.80
N GLU A 56 -21.93 9.87 3.35
CA GLU A 56 -21.55 9.98 1.95
C GLU A 56 -21.04 8.60 1.48
N PRO A 57 -21.26 8.25 0.21
CA PRO A 57 -21.35 6.87 -0.25
C PRO A 57 -20.10 6.08 0.15
N SER A 58 -20.36 5.01 0.89
CA SER A 58 -19.34 4.15 1.47
C SER A 58 -18.41 3.61 0.40
N GLN A 59 -17.16 4.08 0.39
CA GLN A 59 -16.03 3.40 -0.25
C GLN A 59 -15.76 2.00 0.35
N SER A 60 -16.55 1.57 1.34
CA SER A 60 -16.48 0.26 1.98
C SER A 60 -16.57 -0.93 1.00
N GLY A 61 -17.05 -0.72 -0.23
CA GLY A 61 -17.14 -1.78 -1.25
C GLY A 61 -15.85 -2.09 -2.01
N ILE A 62 -14.85 -1.19 -2.03
CA ILE A 62 -13.58 -1.39 -2.76
C ILE A 62 -12.44 -1.95 -1.91
N ILE A 63 -12.59 -1.93 -0.57
CA ILE A 63 -11.56 -2.38 0.36
C ILE A 63 -11.32 -3.88 0.15
N GLY A 64 -10.08 -4.26 -0.17
CA GLY A 64 -9.66 -5.63 -0.45
C GLY A 64 -9.90 -6.12 -1.89
N GLN A 65 -10.59 -5.34 -2.72
CA GLN A 65 -10.79 -5.72 -4.12
C GLN A 65 -9.52 -5.48 -4.95
N ARG A 66 -9.27 -6.37 -5.91
CA ARG A 66 -8.13 -6.27 -6.83
C ARG A 66 -8.58 -6.34 -8.28
N THR A 67 -7.78 -5.77 -9.17
CA THR A 67 -8.01 -5.63 -10.60
C THR A 67 -6.70 -5.81 -11.36
N THR A 68 -6.81 -6.27 -12.59
CA THR A 68 -5.72 -6.26 -13.59
C THR A 68 -6.07 -5.37 -14.77
N ASP A 69 -7.14 -4.57 -14.67
CA ASP A 69 -7.51 -3.58 -15.68
C ASP A 69 -6.57 -2.38 -15.60
N ILE A 70 -5.72 -2.27 -16.61
CA ILE A 70 -4.77 -1.18 -16.83
C ILE A 70 -5.05 -0.64 -18.23
N ARG A 71 -5.14 0.67 -18.38
CA ARG A 71 -5.32 1.33 -19.68
C ARG A 71 -3.97 1.68 -20.30
N ARG A 72 -3.95 1.91 -21.60
CA ARG A 72 -2.85 2.63 -22.25
C ARG A 72 -2.97 4.11 -21.90
N ALA A 73 -1.94 4.71 -21.33
CA ALA A 73 -2.02 6.09 -20.83
C ALA A 73 -2.21 7.13 -21.95
N GLU A 74 -1.38 7.07 -22.99
CA GLU A 74 -1.38 8.03 -24.09
C GLU A 74 -2.76 8.28 -24.72
N PRO A 75 -3.54 7.25 -25.15
CA PRO A 75 -4.85 7.49 -25.75
C PRO A 75 -5.86 8.05 -24.76
N GLU A 76 -5.79 7.70 -23.47
CA GLU A 76 -6.69 8.24 -22.46
C GLU A 76 -6.39 9.71 -22.16
N LEU A 77 -5.10 10.08 -22.10
CA LEU A 77 -4.67 11.48 -21.97
C LEU A 77 -5.13 12.31 -23.18
N GLN A 78 -5.05 11.77 -24.40
CA GLN A 78 -5.56 12.44 -25.61
C GLN A 78 -7.08 12.64 -25.61
N LYS A 79 -7.84 11.73 -24.99
CA LYS A 79 -9.29 11.89 -24.74
C LYS A 79 -9.61 12.93 -23.66
N GLY A 80 -8.59 13.48 -23.00
CA GLY A 80 -8.70 14.51 -21.97
C GLY A 80 -8.67 13.97 -20.55
N ALA A 81 -8.25 12.72 -20.33
CA ALA A 81 -7.95 12.23 -18.98
C ALA A 81 -6.82 13.06 -18.37
N ARG A 82 -6.80 13.13 -17.03
CA ARG A 82 -5.77 13.83 -16.27
C ARG A 82 -5.01 12.83 -15.41
N ILE A 83 -3.71 13.01 -15.28
CA ILE A 83 -2.92 12.24 -14.32
C ILE A 83 -3.36 12.65 -12.92
N ALA A 84 -3.87 11.70 -12.13
CA ALA A 84 -4.25 11.93 -10.76
C ALA A 84 -3.00 11.93 -9.88
N THR A 85 -2.76 13.02 -9.15
CA THR A 85 -1.65 13.08 -8.20
C THR A 85 -1.94 12.12 -7.05
N THR A 86 -1.05 11.17 -6.80
CA THR A 86 -1.09 10.25 -5.65
C THR A 86 -0.75 10.94 -4.31
N ARG A 87 -0.69 12.28 -4.30
CA ARG A 87 -0.38 13.08 -3.12
C ARG A 87 -1.65 13.20 -2.29
N ILE A 88 -1.59 12.67 -1.07
CA ILE A 88 -2.62 12.89 -0.04
C ILE A 88 -2.79 14.40 0.11
N THR A 89 -3.87 14.94 -0.46
CA THR A 89 -4.30 16.29 -0.14
C THR A 89 -5.13 16.11 1.12
N ALA A 90 -4.47 16.15 2.27
CA ALA A 90 -5.11 16.11 3.57
C ALA A 90 -5.82 17.44 3.80
N THR A 91 -6.91 17.68 3.06
CA THR A 91 -7.74 18.87 3.29
C THR A 91 -8.77 18.60 4.39
N ASP A 92 -9.10 17.33 4.69
CA ASP A 92 -10.09 17.01 5.71
C ASP A 92 -9.64 15.89 6.68
N PRO A 93 -9.54 16.15 8.00
CA PRO A 93 -9.15 15.15 8.99
C PRO A 93 -10.13 13.96 9.12
N VAL A 94 -11.32 14.05 8.52
CA VAL A 94 -12.36 13.01 8.54
C VAL A 94 -12.13 11.93 7.47
N THR A 95 -11.52 12.26 6.33
CA THR A 95 -11.26 11.30 5.23
C THR A 95 -9.89 10.59 5.34
N LEU A 96 -9.11 10.92 6.37
CA LEU A 96 -7.77 10.38 6.61
C LEU A 96 -7.68 8.83 6.60
N PRO A 97 -8.60 8.08 7.25
CA PRO A 97 -8.50 6.62 7.32
C PRO A 97 -8.66 5.94 5.95
N GLY A 98 -9.62 6.41 5.14
CA GLY A 98 -9.88 5.88 3.80
C GLY A 98 -8.77 6.24 2.80
N ASN A 99 -8.30 7.49 2.86
CA ASN A 99 -7.21 7.96 1.99
C ASN A 99 -5.88 7.27 2.30
N ALA A 100 -5.60 6.94 3.57
CA ALA A 100 -4.40 6.19 3.95
C ALA A 100 -4.38 4.79 3.36
N TYR A 101 -5.50 4.06 3.37
CA TYR A 101 -5.60 2.72 2.79
C TYR A 101 -5.28 2.69 1.29
N VAL A 102 -5.93 3.56 0.52
CA VAL A 102 -5.68 3.67 -0.93
C VAL A 102 -4.25 4.12 -1.22
N THR A 103 -3.70 5.04 -0.41
CA THR A 103 -2.34 5.52 -0.60
C THR A 103 -1.29 4.45 -0.27
N MET A 104 -1.44 3.73 0.84
CA MET A 104 -0.47 2.72 1.25
C MET A 104 -0.45 1.54 0.28
N ILE A 105 -1.62 0.98 -0.05
CA ILE A 105 -1.67 -0.18 -0.94
C ILE A 105 -1.37 0.21 -2.39
N GLY A 106 -1.81 1.40 -2.83
CA GLY A 106 -1.42 1.94 -4.13
C GLY A 106 0.10 2.06 -4.28
N ARG A 107 0.81 2.55 -3.25
CA ARG A 107 2.27 2.61 -3.24
C ARG A 107 2.92 1.23 -3.28
N THR A 108 2.46 0.27 -2.49
CA THR A 108 3.00 -1.10 -2.52
C THR A 108 2.87 -1.73 -3.91
N SER A 109 1.73 -1.51 -4.58
CA SER A 109 1.52 -2.06 -5.92
C SER A 109 2.35 -1.39 -7.00
N ILE A 110 2.56 -0.07 -6.92
CA ILE A 110 3.50 0.62 -7.80
C ILE A 110 4.92 0.07 -7.59
N LEU A 111 5.37 -0.08 -6.34
CA LEU A 111 6.68 -0.65 -6.02
C LEU A 111 6.84 -2.09 -6.55
N GLN A 112 5.80 -2.92 -6.43
CA GLN A 112 5.82 -4.29 -6.95
C GLN A 112 6.00 -4.32 -8.47
N ILE A 113 5.35 -3.40 -9.19
CA ILE A 113 5.54 -3.27 -10.65
C ILE A 113 6.94 -2.75 -10.96
N GLU A 114 7.42 -1.72 -10.25
CA GLU A 114 8.79 -1.20 -10.45
C GLU A 114 9.84 -2.30 -10.23
N GLU A 115 9.66 -3.15 -9.22
CA GLU A 115 10.53 -4.30 -8.96
C GLU A 115 10.47 -5.32 -10.11
N ALA A 116 9.27 -5.71 -10.54
CA ALA A 116 9.10 -6.63 -11.67
C ALA A 116 9.71 -6.08 -12.97
N MET A 117 9.55 -4.77 -13.21
CA MET A 117 10.18 -4.07 -14.34
C MET A 117 11.71 -4.09 -14.25
N ARG A 118 12.28 -3.86 -13.06
CA ARG A 118 13.73 -3.94 -12.84
C ARG A 118 14.25 -5.35 -13.06
N LEU A 119 13.53 -6.38 -12.61
CA LEU A 119 13.89 -7.77 -12.85
C LEU A 119 13.84 -8.10 -14.34
N PHE A 120 12.78 -7.70 -15.04
CA PHE A 120 12.67 -7.86 -16.49
C PHE A 120 13.83 -7.19 -17.23
N GLN A 121 14.15 -5.95 -16.85
CA GLN A 121 15.27 -5.19 -17.40
C GLN A 121 16.61 -5.87 -17.13
N ALA A 122 16.83 -6.40 -15.93
CA ALA A 122 18.07 -7.10 -15.59
C ALA A 122 18.24 -8.41 -16.36
N MET A 123 17.14 -9.07 -16.76
CA MET A 123 17.18 -10.32 -17.53
C MET A 123 17.24 -10.11 -19.03
N ASN A 124 16.69 -9.01 -19.55
CA ASN A 124 16.53 -8.77 -20.99
C ASN A 124 17.33 -7.56 -21.51
N ASP A 125 18.05 -6.87 -20.64
CA ASP A 125 18.77 -5.61 -20.91
C ASP A 125 17.90 -4.49 -21.52
N ARG A 126 16.57 -4.56 -21.34
CA ARG A 126 15.61 -3.59 -21.88
C ARG A 126 14.32 -3.54 -21.06
N TYR A 127 13.56 -2.46 -21.19
CA TYR A 127 12.18 -2.39 -20.72
C TYR A 127 11.21 -3.07 -21.71
N PRO A 128 9.96 -3.38 -21.29
CA PRO A 128 8.93 -3.83 -22.21
C PRO A 128 8.75 -2.82 -23.35
N LYS A 129 8.65 -3.34 -24.58
CA LYS A 129 8.61 -2.55 -25.81
C LYS A 129 7.29 -1.79 -25.98
N ASP A 130 6.21 -2.37 -25.46
CA ASP A 130 4.84 -1.89 -25.63
C ASP A 130 3.97 -2.36 -24.45
N TYR A 131 2.74 -1.86 -24.43
CA TYR A 131 1.73 -2.22 -23.45
C TYR A 131 1.42 -3.74 -23.40
N ASP A 132 1.41 -4.44 -24.53
CA ASP A 132 1.02 -5.85 -24.55
C ASP A 132 2.11 -6.75 -23.94
N GLU A 133 3.38 -6.40 -24.17
CA GLU A 133 4.53 -7.02 -23.52
C GLU A 133 4.54 -6.68 -22.03
N PHE A 134 4.26 -5.44 -21.64
CA PHE A 134 4.11 -5.08 -20.22
C PHE A 134 3.03 -5.92 -19.53
N MET A 135 1.84 -6.03 -20.12
CA MET A 135 0.76 -6.83 -19.53
C MET A 135 1.12 -8.31 -19.42
N THR A 136 1.89 -8.84 -20.36
CA THR A 136 2.22 -10.28 -20.40
C THR A 136 3.41 -10.61 -19.49
N GLU A 137 4.53 -9.90 -19.67
CA GLU A 137 5.80 -10.20 -19.02
C GLU A 137 5.91 -9.60 -17.62
N ILE A 138 5.15 -8.54 -17.33
CA ILE A 138 5.19 -7.88 -16.01
C ILE A 138 3.96 -8.26 -15.20
N ILE A 139 2.76 -7.98 -15.71
CA ILE A 139 1.53 -8.18 -14.92
C ILE A 139 1.18 -9.67 -14.81
N LYS A 140 1.02 -10.38 -15.94
CA LYS A 140 0.61 -11.79 -15.94
C LYS A 140 1.70 -12.71 -15.41
N ALA A 141 2.95 -12.58 -15.89
CA ALA A 141 4.04 -13.47 -15.47
C ALA A 141 4.35 -13.39 -13.97
N ASN A 142 4.15 -12.23 -13.34
CA ASN A 142 4.36 -12.04 -11.90
C ASN A 142 3.06 -12.11 -11.09
N ASN A 143 1.94 -12.51 -11.71
CA ASN A 143 0.61 -12.61 -11.11
C ASN A 143 0.21 -11.36 -10.29
N ILE A 144 0.52 -10.18 -10.83
CA ILE A 144 0.29 -8.90 -10.16
C ILE A 144 -1.19 -8.54 -10.27
N ALA A 145 -1.83 -8.32 -9.14
CA ALA A 145 -3.18 -7.78 -9.06
C ALA A 145 -3.14 -6.45 -8.29
N LEU A 146 -3.62 -5.39 -8.93
CA LEU A 146 -3.65 -4.04 -8.38
C LEU A 146 -4.89 -3.82 -7.51
N PRO A 147 -4.85 -3.00 -6.46
CA PRO A 147 -6.02 -2.63 -5.70
C PRO A 147 -7.06 -1.96 -6.58
N LYS A 148 -8.34 -2.22 -6.38
CA LYS A 148 -9.38 -1.50 -7.11
C LYS A 148 -9.36 -0.02 -6.70
N LEU A 149 -9.21 0.86 -7.68
CA LEU A 149 -9.30 2.30 -7.48
C LEU A 149 -10.77 2.75 -7.34
N PRO A 150 -11.02 3.95 -6.76
CA PRO A 150 -12.34 4.57 -6.81
C PRO A 150 -12.86 4.70 -8.25
N ASP A 151 -14.17 4.71 -8.45
CA ASP A 151 -14.78 4.67 -9.79
C ASP A 151 -14.43 5.90 -10.68
N ASP A 152 -13.90 6.98 -10.12
CA ASP A 152 -13.41 8.15 -10.87
C ASP A 152 -11.96 7.99 -11.38
N GLN A 153 -11.32 6.85 -11.09
CA GLN A 153 -9.90 6.62 -11.35
C GLN A 153 -9.65 5.26 -12.01
N GLU A 154 -8.65 5.22 -12.87
CA GLU A 154 -8.19 4.01 -13.57
C GLU A 154 -6.67 3.95 -13.55
N TYR A 155 -6.09 2.75 -13.63
CA TYR A 155 -4.66 2.63 -13.86
C TYR A 155 -4.33 2.86 -15.33
N GLY A 156 -3.21 3.51 -15.59
CA GLY A 156 -2.65 3.72 -16.92
C GLY A 156 -1.19 3.30 -16.97
N TYR A 157 -0.79 2.57 -18.01
CA TYR A 157 0.61 2.34 -18.31
C TYR A 157 1.10 3.40 -19.29
N ASP A 158 2.12 4.15 -18.87
CA ASP A 158 2.86 5.08 -19.71
C ASP A 158 3.98 4.31 -20.43
N GLU A 159 3.82 4.09 -21.73
CA GLU A 159 4.79 3.38 -22.57
C GLU A 159 6.10 4.16 -22.77
N LYS A 160 6.09 5.49 -22.61
CA LYS A 160 7.28 6.34 -22.80
C LYS A 160 8.16 6.35 -21.56
N GLU A 161 7.52 6.52 -20.41
CA GLU A 161 8.19 6.56 -19.10
C GLU A 161 8.29 5.15 -18.46
N HIS A 162 7.72 4.14 -19.11
CA HIS A 162 7.66 2.75 -18.64
C HIS A 162 7.13 2.61 -17.20
N THR A 163 6.16 3.44 -16.83
CA THR A 163 5.65 3.54 -15.45
C THR A 163 4.14 3.41 -15.36
N LEU A 164 3.65 3.01 -14.18
CA LEU A 164 2.23 2.97 -13.88
C LEU A 164 1.79 4.30 -13.28
N ILE A 165 0.79 4.93 -13.90
CA ILE A 165 0.16 6.16 -13.44
C ILE A 165 -1.31 5.92 -13.12
N ILE A 166 -1.91 6.84 -12.36
CA ILE A 166 -3.35 6.86 -12.14
C ILE A 166 -3.95 7.92 -13.06
N LEU A 167 -4.97 7.54 -13.81
CA LEU A 167 -5.72 8.39 -14.71
C LEU A 167 -7.07 8.71 -14.08
N ARG A 168 -7.48 9.97 -14.19
CA ARG A 168 -8.87 10.40 -13.99
C ARG A 168 -9.47 10.70 -15.37
N PRO A 169 -10.34 9.84 -15.91
CA PRO A 169 -10.99 10.07 -17.20
C PRO A 169 -11.82 11.36 -17.18
N ARG A 170 -11.90 12.06 -18.32
CA ARG A 170 -12.81 13.19 -18.48
C ARG A 170 -14.24 12.66 -18.55
N ARG A 171 -15.01 12.83 -17.47
CA ARG A 171 -16.44 12.55 -17.52
C ARG A 171 -17.15 13.64 -18.33
N VAL A 172 -17.67 13.26 -19.50
CA VAL A 172 -18.67 14.07 -20.20
C VAL A 172 -19.95 13.91 -19.38
N GLY A 173 -20.42 14.99 -18.75
CA GLY A 173 -21.56 14.93 -17.84
C GLY A 173 -22.76 14.27 -18.53
N THR A 174 -23.22 13.15 -18.00
CA THR A 174 -24.55 12.63 -18.33
C THR A 174 -25.54 13.65 -17.78
N THR A 175 -26.02 14.53 -18.65
CA THR A 175 -27.21 15.33 -18.42
C THR A 175 -28.34 14.37 -18.04
N HIS A 176 -28.71 14.39 -16.76
CA HIS A 176 -29.99 13.84 -16.30
C HIS A 176 -31.06 14.72 -16.96
N HIS A 177 -31.63 14.25 -18.07
CA HIS A 177 -32.79 14.90 -18.67
C HIS A 177 -33.97 14.66 -17.71
N PRO A 178 -34.66 15.72 -17.23
CA PRO A 178 -35.85 15.58 -16.39
C PRO A 178 -36.99 14.85 -17.10
#